data_AF-A0A2U8WKS1-F1
#
_entry.id   AF-A0A2U8WKS1-F1
#
_cell.length_a   1.000
_cell.length_b   1.000
_cell.length_c   1.000
_cell.angle_alpha   90.00
_cell.angle_beta   90.00
_cell.angle_gamma   90.00
#
_symmetry.space_group_name_H-M   'P 1'
#
loop_
_entity.id
_entity.type
_entity.pdbx_description
1 polymer ?
#
loop_
_entity_poly.entity_id
_entity_poly.type
_entity_poly.pdbx_seq_one_letter_code
_entity_poly.pdbx_strand_id
1 'polypeptide(L)'
;MTDRRESDGAGDGDGRSADPIPRAGRRRRVFQQGRLVLGPDRLVACEVTDVSTAGARLRVPARIALPEAFALVIAADDLRTVAVRLRWRRGDFAGVTFEGAGVYVG
;
A
#
# COMPACT_ATOMS: atom_id res chain seq x y z
N MET A 1 20.73 -69.32 8.40
CA MET A 1 21.52 -68.13 8.78
C MET A 1 20.86 -66.94 8.11
N THR A 2 20.54 -65.94 8.92
CA THR A 2 19.53 -64.89 8.77
C THR A 2 19.58 -64.09 7.47
N ASP A 3 18.47 -64.08 6.73
CA ASP A 3 18.19 -63.13 5.65
C ASP A 3 17.76 -61.77 6.23
N ARG A 4 18.20 -60.72 5.56
CA ARG A 4 18.41 -59.37 6.07
C ARG A 4 17.13 -58.55 5.95
N ARG A 5 16.73 -57.89 7.05
CA ARG A 5 15.95 -56.63 7.03
C ARG A 5 16.53 -55.68 5.98
N GLU A 6 15.70 -54.97 5.23
CA GLU A 6 15.30 -53.61 5.59
C GLU A 6 14.35 -53.02 4.55
N SER A 7 13.46 -52.19 5.08
CA SER A 7 12.31 -51.57 4.44
C SER A 7 12.64 -50.15 3.96
N ASP A 8 11.66 -49.57 3.25
CA ASP A 8 11.46 -48.13 3.01
C ASP A 8 12.41 -47.48 1.97
N GLY A 9 11.95 -46.83 0.91
CA GLY A 9 10.77 -45.98 0.77
C GLY A 9 11.21 -44.52 0.82
N ALA A 10 11.48 -43.90 -0.33
CA ALA A 10 11.58 -42.43 -0.44
C ALA A 10 11.40 -42.01 -1.90
N GLY A 11 10.27 -41.38 -2.20
CA GLY A 11 10.03 -40.67 -3.45
C GLY A 11 10.46 -39.21 -3.28
N ASP A 12 11.42 -38.77 -4.09
CA ASP A 12 11.83 -37.37 -4.18
C ASP A 12 11.09 -36.70 -5.35
N GLY A 13 9.95 -36.08 -5.03
CA GLY A 13 9.26 -35.15 -5.91
C GLY A 13 9.59 -33.72 -5.51
N ASP A 14 10.68 -33.14 -6.03
CA ASP A 14 11.01 -31.73 -5.86
C ASP A 14 10.15 -30.87 -6.81
N GLY A 15 8.98 -30.48 -6.32
CA GLY A 15 8.08 -29.54 -6.96
C GLY A 15 8.20 -28.16 -6.33
N ARG A 16 8.79 -27.21 -7.09
CA ARG A 16 8.54 -25.76 -7.05
C ARG A 16 8.18 -25.16 -5.69
N SER A 17 9.19 -24.69 -4.96
CA SER A 17 9.00 -23.56 -4.04
C SER A 17 9.27 -22.25 -4.78
N ALA A 18 8.29 -21.81 -5.58
CA ALA A 18 8.20 -20.42 -5.99
C ALA A 18 7.72 -19.63 -4.76
N ASP A 19 8.65 -19.30 -3.88
CA ASP A 19 8.37 -18.43 -2.73
C ASP A 19 7.85 -17.08 -3.28
N PRO A 20 6.63 -16.66 -2.95
CA PRO A 20 6.10 -15.40 -3.42
C PRO A 20 6.89 -14.28 -2.76
N ILE A 21 7.83 -13.69 -3.51
CA ILE A 21 8.61 -12.50 -3.15
C ILE A 21 7.69 -11.52 -2.39
N PRO A 22 7.89 -11.28 -1.09
CA PRO A 22 7.07 -10.36 -0.34
C PRO A 22 7.22 -8.96 -0.95
N ARG A 23 6.24 -8.51 -1.73
CA ARG A 23 6.15 -7.12 -2.21
C ARG A 23 5.76 -6.16 -1.08
N ALA A 24 6.21 -6.43 0.14
CA ALA A 24 5.94 -5.64 1.31
C ALA A 24 6.91 -4.45 1.35
N GLY A 25 6.68 -3.48 0.46
CA GLY A 25 7.21 -2.14 0.65
C GLY A 25 6.90 -1.70 2.08
N ARG A 26 7.95 -1.30 2.81
CA ARG A 26 7.95 -0.95 4.24
C ARG A 26 6.79 -0.01 4.58
N ARG A 27 5.64 -0.57 5.00
CA ARG A 27 4.47 0.21 5.39
C ARG A 27 4.73 0.82 6.76
N ARG A 28 5.10 2.10 6.78
CA ARG A 28 5.20 2.84 8.04
C ARG A 28 3.78 3.26 8.42
N ARG A 29 3.29 2.78 9.55
CA ARG A 29 2.09 3.34 10.19
C ARG A 29 2.46 4.71 10.73
N VAL A 30 2.11 5.74 9.99
CA VAL A 30 2.39 7.13 10.32
C VAL A 30 1.04 7.83 10.35
N PHE A 31 0.74 8.51 11.45
CA PHE A 31 -0.40 9.43 11.52
C PHE A 31 0.10 10.78 11.00
N GLN A 32 0.05 10.97 9.69
CA GLN A 32 0.53 12.20 9.06
C GLN A 32 -0.65 13.05 8.65
N GLN A 33 -0.58 14.33 8.97
CA GLN A 33 -1.52 15.29 8.41
C GLN A 33 -1.24 15.42 6.90
N GLY A 34 -2.29 15.31 6.11
CA GLY A 34 -2.24 15.47 4.67
C GLY A 34 -3.33 16.43 4.20
N ARG A 35 -3.16 16.97 3.00
CA ARG A 35 -4.19 17.77 2.34
C ARG A 35 -4.47 17.22 0.95
N LEU A 36 -5.74 17.03 0.65
CA LEU A 36 -6.22 16.61 -0.66
C LEU A 36 -6.53 17.86 -1.47
N VAL A 37 -5.95 17.98 -2.66
CA VAL A 37 -6.25 19.03 -3.63
C VAL A 37 -7.29 18.50 -4.60
N LEU A 38 -8.56 18.85 -4.38
CA LEU A 38 -9.70 18.36 -5.17
C LEU A 38 -10.08 19.33 -6.31
N GLY A 39 -9.50 20.52 -6.34
CA GLY A 39 -9.77 21.58 -7.31
C GLY A 39 -8.91 22.81 -7.01
N PRO A 40 -9.04 23.89 -7.82
CA PRO A 40 -8.18 25.06 -7.75
C PRO A 40 -8.20 25.78 -6.38
N ASP A 41 -9.34 25.73 -5.67
CA ASP A 41 -9.49 26.34 -4.34
C ASP A 41 -10.06 25.35 -3.30
N ARG A 42 -10.11 24.05 -3.63
CA ARG A 42 -10.71 23.02 -2.78
C ARG A 42 -9.66 22.13 -2.15
N LEU A 43 -9.24 22.51 -0.94
CA LEU A 43 -8.32 21.76 -0.11
C LEU A 43 -9.07 21.07 1.02
N VAL A 44 -8.86 19.77 1.19
CA VAL A 44 -9.47 19.00 2.28
C VAL A 44 -8.40 18.41 3.17
N ALA A 45 -8.47 18.68 4.48
CA ALA A 45 -7.62 18.04 5.45
C ALA A 45 -7.95 16.54 5.56
N CYS A 46 -6.91 15.72 5.53
CA CYS A 46 -7.00 14.28 5.70
C CYS A 46 -5.88 13.78 6.58
N GLU A 47 -6.07 12.58 7.12
CA GLU A 47 -5.04 11.92 7.91
C GLU A 47 -4.53 10.72 7.11
N VAL A 48 -3.25 10.75 6.74
CA VAL A 48 -2.57 9.58 6.19
C VAL A 48 -2.36 8.62 7.36
N THR A 49 -2.86 7.39 7.22
CA THR A 49 -2.80 6.35 8.28
C THR A 49 -1.85 5.21 7.93
N ASP A 50 -1.65 4.96 6.63
CA ASP A 50 -0.73 3.97 6.09
C ASP A 50 -0.13 4.57 4.82
N VAL A 51 1.19 4.54 4.69
CA VAL A 51 1.86 4.94 3.45
C VAL A 51 2.81 3.82 3.04
N SER A 52 2.82 3.54 1.75
CA SER A 52 3.67 2.55 1.09
C SER A 52 4.31 3.16 -0.14
N THR A 53 5.27 2.47 -0.74
CA THR A 53 5.92 2.96 -1.98
C THR A 53 4.96 3.12 -3.16
N ALA A 54 3.86 2.34 -3.20
CA ALA A 54 2.91 2.31 -4.31
C ALA A 54 1.57 3.02 -4.00
N GLY A 55 1.28 3.34 -2.74
CA GLY A 55 0.00 3.96 -2.38
C GLY A 55 -0.11 4.32 -0.90
N ALA A 56 -1.23 4.93 -0.54
CA ALA A 56 -1.52 5.36 0.82
C ALA A 56 -2.97 5.06 1.20
N ARG A 57 -3.20 4.82 2.49
CA ARG A 57 -4.52 4.82 3.11
C ARG A 57 -4.72 6.15 3.81
N LEU A 58 -5.74 6.85 3.36
CA LEU A 58 -6.17 8.13 3.90
C LEU A 58 -7.43 7.93 4.73
N ARG A 59 -7.51 8.65 5.83
CA ARG A 59 -8.73 8.84 6.59
C ARG A 59 -9.30 10.20 6.21
N VAL A 60 -10.45 10.18 5.55
CA VAL A 60 -11.13 11.33 4.99
C VAL A 60 -12.61 11.19 5.35
N PRO A 61 -13.23 12.19 5.99
CA PRO A 61 -14.64 12.12 6.37
C PRO A 61 -15.54 11.69 5.21
N ALA A 62 -16.43 10.72 5.43
CA ALA A 62 -17.31 10.14 4.40
C ALA A 62 -18.10 11.19 3.58
N ARG A 63 -18.40 12.35 4.19
CA ARG A 63 -19.08 13.51 3.56
C ARG A 63 -18.31 14.19 2.43
N ILE A 64 -17.00 13.97 2.32
CA ILE A 64 -16.16 14.61 1.31
C ILE A 64 -16.19 13.77 0.04
N ALA A 65 -16.68 14.30 -1.08
CA ALA A 65 -16.52 13.63 -2.38
C ALA A 65 -15.05 13.66 -2.82
N LEU A 66 -14.47 12.48 -3.05
CA LEU A 66 -13.12 12.32 -3.59
C LEU A 66 -13.24 11.97 -5.08
N PRO A 67 -12.58 12.69 -6.00
CA PRO A 67 -12.53 12.34 -7.40
C PRO A 67 -11.64 11.11 -7.61
N GLU A 68 -11.67 10.54 -8.82
CA GLU A 68 -10.87 9.37 -9.16
C GLU A 68 -9.37 9.66 -9.17
N ALA A 69 -8.95 10.87 -9.55
CA ALA A 69 -7.57 11.33 -9.52
C ALA A 69 -7.50 12.71 -8.83
N PHE A 70 -6.50 12.90 -7.97
CA PHE A 70 -6.25 14.16 -7.27
C PHE A 70 -4.81 14.24 -6.80
N ALA A 71 -4.39 15.42 -6.34
CA ALA A 71 -3.10 15.57 -5.70
C ALA A 71 -3.24 15.44 -4.17
N LEU A 72 -2.35 14.65 -3.57
CA LEU A 72 -2.20 14.50 -2.12
C LEU A 72 -0.93 15.22 -1.68
N VAL A 73 -1.09 16.16 -0.76
CA VAL A 73 0.00 16.84 -0.06
C VAL A 73 0.28 16.11 1.24
N ILE A 74 1.50 15.62 1.42
CA ILE A 74 1.92 14.89 2.64
C ILE A 74 2.79 15.82 3.48
N ALA A 75 2.30 16.28 4.65
CA ALA A 75 3.02 17.28 5.44
C ALA A 75 4.34 16.77 6.01
N ALA A 76 4.45 15.47 6.26
CA ALA A 76 5.66 14.86 6.81
C ALA A 76 6.79 14.67 5.78
N ASP A 77 6.49 14.82 4.49
CA ASP A 77 7.45 14.71 3.39
C ASP A 77 7.66 16.10 2.79
N ASP A 78 7.99 17.10 3.62
CA ASP A 78 8.23 18.49 3.18
C ASP A 78 7.07 19.12 2.38
N LEU A 79 5.81 18.82 2.76
CA LEU A 79 4.61 19.22 2.01
C LEU A 79 4.64 18.79 0.53
N ARG A 80 5.28 17.66 0.23
CA ARG A 80 5.34 17.11 -1.12
C ARG A 80 3.94 16.84 -1.66
N THR A 81 3.71 17.33 -2.86
CA THR A 81 2.48 17.08 -3.61
C THR A 81 2.68 15.89 -4.53
N VAL A 82 1.89 14.84 -4.34
CA VAL A 82 1.95 13.61 -5.13
C VAL A 82 0.61 13.39 -5.81
N ALA A 83 0.60 13.20 -7.12
CA ALA A 83 -0.61 12.80 -7.82
C ALA A 83 -0.98 11.36 -7.41
N VAL A 84 -2.25 11.16 -7.08
CA VAL A 84 -2.79 9.90 -6.60
C VAL A 84 -4.12 9.60 -7.24
N ARG A 85 -4.44 8.31 -7.35
CA ARG A 85 -5.77 7.85 -7.75
C ARG A 85 -6.48 7.07 -6.67
N LEU A 86 -7.76 7.37 -6.51
CA LEU A 86 -8.67 6.64 -5.64
C LEU A 86 -8.88 5.23 -6.18
N ARG A 87 -8.55 4.21 -5.37
CA ARG A 87 -8.79 2.80 -5.72
C ARG A 87 -10.02 2.25 -5.03
N TRP A 88 -10.25 2.67 -3.79
CA TRP A 88 -11.39 2.24 -3.01
C TRP A 88 -11.72 3.26 -1.93
N ARG A 89 -12.98 3.24 -1.50
CA ARG A 89 -13.44 3.99 -0.33
C ARG A 89 -14.35 3.13 0.52
N ARG A 90 -14.17 3.21 1.84
CA ARG A 90 -14.94 2.52 2.86
C ARG A 90 -15.20 3.49 4.02
N GLY A 91 -16.37 4.13 4.01
CA GLY A 91 -16.75 5.13 5.02
C GLY A 91 -15.75 6.28 5.08
N ASP A 92 -15.13 6.46 6.25
CA ASP A 92 -14.11 7.48 6.50
C ASP A 92 -12.70 7.10 6.03
N PHE A 93 -12.53 5.95 5.36
CA PHE A 93 -11.23 5.52 4.82
C PHE A 93 -11.26 5.47 3.29
N ALA A 94 -10.19 5.95 2.68
CA ALA A 94 -9.96 5.91 1.25
C ALA A 94 -8.56 5.34 0.97
N GLY A 95 -8.48 4.39 0.05
CA GLY A 95 -7.21 3.88 -0.45
C GLY A 95 -6.86 4.55 -1.76
N VAL A 96 -5.65 5.08 -1.84
CA VAL A 96 -5.12 5.72 -3.03
C VAL A 96 -3.84 5.05 -3.51
N THR A 97 -3.59 5.13 -4.81
CA THR A 97 -2.35 4.68 -5.46
C THR A 97 -1.60 5.91 -5.95
N PHE A 98 -0.27 5.94 -5.76
CA PHE A 98 0.56 7.03 -6.26
C PHE A 98 0.72 6.93 -7.77
N GLU A 99 0.36 8.01 -8.48
CA GLU A 99 0.55 8.17 -9.92
C GLU A 99 1.58 9.28 -10.14
N GLY A 100 2.86 8.93 -10.06
CA GLY A 100 3.94 9.89 -10.26
C GLY A 100 5.26 9.19 -10.48
N ALA A 101 6.13 9.80 -11.29
CA ALA A 101 7.44 9.29 -11.66
C ALA A 101 8.47 9.24 -10.51
N GLY A 102 8.07 9.60 -9.29
CA GLY A 102 8.87 9.43 -8.09
C GLY A 102 8.28 8.32 -7.24
N VAL A 103 9.01 7.21 -7.10
CA VAL A 103 8.77 6.26 -6.01
C VAL A 103 8.72 7.07 -4.71
N TYR A 104 7.66 6.91 -3.91
CA TYR A 104 7.62 7.55 -2.59
C TYR A 104 8.66 6.84 -1.70
N VAL A 105 9.85 7.44 -1.57
CA VAL A 105 10.97 6.92 -0.76
C VAL A 105 10.92 7.60 0.61
N GLY A 106 10.04 7.11 1.49
CA GLY A 106 9.96 7.51 2.91
C GLY A 106 10.76 6.61 3.85
#